data_AF-C0BVR3-F1
#
_entry.id   AF-C0BVR3-F1
#
_cell.length_a   1.000
_cell.length_b   1.000
_cell.length_c   1.000
_cell.angle_alpha   90.00
_cell.angle_beta   90.00
_cell.angle_gamma   90.00
#
_symmetry.space_group_name_H-M   'P 1'
#
loop_
_entity.id
_entity.type
_entity.pdbx_description
1 polymer ?
#
loop_
_entity_poly.entity_id
_entity_poly.type
_entity_poly.pdbx_seq_one_letter_code
_entity_poly.pdbx_strand_id
1 'polypeptide(L)'
;QTFTGWGFASNDGDVPVDPNAEVTGNWAVYPMYKNAEKKDDTTQNVVSFYAGTDKLIQTVGYYAKDKVKFSQYALGIQAPAVEGKIFTGWGFASNDGDVPVDPDMVVTGNWAVYAMYKDAPTDDSKKDDSKPADTTKKNDTKSNTKKTVAQKIKKAVLGNTGATVGGVAVFAVLALLGFAGITVLRKRA
;
A
#
# COMPACT_ATOMS: atom_id res chain seq x y z
N GLN A 1 -1.78 33.07 -17.86
CA GLN A 1 -2.93 33.56 -18.65
C GLN A 1 -2.50 33.59 -20.11
N THR A 2 -3.42 33.47 -21.05
CA THR A 2 -3.17 33.46 -22.49
C THR A 2 -3.86 34.65 -23.10
N PHE A 3 -3.16 35.42 -23.94
CA PHE A 3 -3.74 36.52 -24.68
C PHE A 3 -4.81 36.00 -25.64
N THR A 4 -6.02 36.55 -25.58
CA THR A 4 -7.15 36.11 -26.40
C THR A 4 -7.61 37.15 -27.42
N GLY A 5 -7.10 38.38 -27.36
CA GLY A 5 -7.43 39.44 -28.31
C GLY A 5 -7.57 40.81 -27.66
N TRP A 6 -8.10 41.75 -28.42
CA TRP A 6 -8.44 43.09 -27.94
C TRP A 6 -9.95 43.20 -27.77
N GLY A 7 -10.39 43.84 -26.69
CA GLY A 7 -11.80 44.01 -26.35
C GLY A 7 -12.13 45.44 -25.95
N PHE A 8 -13.41 45.78 -26.01
CA PHE A 8 -13.90 47.01 -25.41
C PHE A 8 -14.05 46.83 -23.89
N ALA A 9 -13.68 47.84 -23.10
CA ALA A 9 -13.92 47.83 -21.67
C ALA A 9 -15.42 47.97 -21.37
N SER A 10 -16.12 46.84 -21.32
CA SER A 10 -17.27 46.67 -20.44
C SER A 10 -16.76 46.41 -19.01
N ASN A 11 -17.60 46.58 -17.99
CA ASN A 11 -17.24 46.38 -16.58
C ASN A 11 -16.62 44.98 -16.29
N ASP A 12 -16.77 44.04 -17.23
CA ASP A 12 -16.25 42.68 -17.17
C ASP A 12 -15.21 42.35 -18.28
N GLY A 13 -14.86 43.30 -19.17
CA GLY A 13 -13.77 43.13 -20.14
C GLY A 13 -13.94 42.05 -21.22
N ASP A 14 -15.15 41.50 -21.38
CA ASP A 14 -15.39 40.27 -22.16
C ASP A 14 -15.91 40.45 -23.60
N VAL A 15 -16.02 41.68 -24.10
CA VAL A 15 -16.54 41.92 -25.47
C VAL A 15 -15.38 42.03 -26.47
N PRO A 16 -15.12 41.00 -27.30
CA PRO A 16 -14.05 41.05 -28.28
C PRO A 16 -14.36 42.06 -29.39
N VAL A 17 -13.33 42.77 -29.84
CA VAL A 17 -13.41 43.60 -31.05
C VAL A 17 -13.35 42.69 -32.27
N ASP A 18 -14.30 42.85 -33.20
CA ASP A 18 -14.20 42.21 -34.51
C ASP A 18 -13.04 42.83 -35.29
N PRO A 19 -12.01 42.05 -35.68
CA PRO A 19 -10.84 42.57 -36.38
C PRO A 19 -11.16 43.17 -37.76
N ASN A 20 -12.34 42.90 -38.33
CA ASN A 20 -12.77 43.45 -39.62
C ASN A 20 -13.73 44.64 -39.47
N ALA A 21 -14.04 45.07 -38.26
CA ALA A 21 -14.95 46.18 -38.05
C ALA A 21 -14.33 47.50 -38.53
N GLU A 22 -15.12 48.28 -39.27
CA GLU A 22 -14.72 49.59 -39.74
C GLU A 22 -14.63 50.57 -38.55
N VAL A 23 -13.47 51.21 -38.41
CA VAL A 23 -13.20 52.16 -37.33
C VAL A 23 -13.81 53.51 -37.69
N THR A 24 -15.03 53.76 -37.20
CA THR A 24 -15.80 54.98 -37.50
C THR A 24 -15.50 56.16 -36.56
N GLY A 25 -14.56 55.99 -35.62
CA GLY A 25 -14.15 57.02 -34.65
C GLY A 25 -13.04 56.53 -33.71
N ASN A 26 -12.69 57.32 -32.69
CA ASN A 26 -11.68 56.92 -31.71
C ASN A 26 -12.18 55.77 -30.82
N TRP A 27 -11.46 54.65 -30.81
CA TRP A 27 -11.76 53.48 -29.98
C TRP A 27 -10.77 53.36 -28.82
N ALA A 28 -11.28 53.03 -27.63
CA ALA A 28 -10.47 52.60 -26.50
C ALA A 28 -10.60 51.07 -26.36
N VAL A 29 -9.50 50.36 -26.61
CA VAL A 29 -9.44 48.90 -26.54
C VAL A 29 -8.41 48.45 -25.52
N TYR A 30 -8.66 47.29 -24.93
CA TYR A 30 -7.84 46.71 -23.86
C TYR A 30 -7.49 45.27 -24.18
N PRO A 31 -6.28 44.80 -23.79
CA PRO A 31 -5.89 43.42 -24.02
C PRO A 31 -6.72 42.49 -23.13
N MET A 32 -7.30 41.47 -23.74
CA MET A 32 -8.05 40.43 -23.06
C MET A 32 -7.16 39.21 -22.82
N TYR A 33 -7.35 38.58 -21.67
CA TYR A 33 -6.62 37.38 -21.28
C TYR A 33 -7.58 36.34 -20.72
N LYS A 34 -7.35 35.07 -21.10
CA LYS A 34 -8.00 33.93 -20.45
C LYS A 34 -7.04 33.31 -19.46
N ASN A 35 -7.53 32.92 -18.30
CA ASN A 35 -6.74 32.09 -17.39
C ASN A 35 -6.36 30.79 -18.09
N ALA A 36 -5.10 30.38 -17.94
CA ALA A 36 -4.66 29.11 -18.45
C ALA A 36 -5.43 28.02 -17.71
N GLU A 37 -5.95 27.03 -18.43
CA GLU A 37 -6.56 25.86 -17.81
C GLU A 37 -5.50 25.16 -16.97
N LYS A 38 -5.70 25.11 -15.66
CA LYS A 38 -4.81 24.37 -14.77
C LYS A 38 -5.11 22.90 -14.99
N LYS A 39 -4.24 22.21 -15.72
CA LYS A 39 -4.33 20.75 -15.85
C LYS A 39 -4.13 20.14 -14.46
N ASP A 40 -5.10 19.35 -14.01
CA ASP A 40 -4.93 18.58 -12.79
C ASP A 40 -3.73 17.66 -12.92
N ASP A 41 -2.87 17.67 -11.91
CA ASP A 41 -1.78 16.71 -11.82
C ASP A 41 -2.37 15.35 -11.45
N THR A 42 -2.31 14.42 -12.40
CA THR A 42 -2.80 13.04 -12.27
C THR A 42 -1.66 12.06 -12.00
N THR A 43 -0.45 12.55 -11.72
CA THR A 43 0.71 11.69 -11.40
C THR A 43 0.40 10.88 -10.14
N GLN A 44 0.69 9.59 -10.17
CA GLN A 44 0.53 8.68 -9.04
C GLN A 44 1.88 8.23 -8.52
N ASN A 45 2.00 8.15 -7.20
CA ASN A 45 3.07 7.44 -6.53
C ASN A 45 2.54 6.07 -6.12
N VAL A 46 3.30 5.02 -6.41
CA VAL A 46 2.92 3.65 -6.04
C VAL A 46 3.91 3.03 -5.08
N VAL A 47 3.40 2.27 -4.11
CA VAL A 47 4.21 1.43 -3.22
C VAL A 47 3.88 -0.01 -3.50
N SER A 48 4.90 -0.79 -3.85
CA SER A 48 4.80 -2.23 -4.11
C SER A 48 5.35 -2.99 -2.92
N PHE A 49 4.53 -3.86 -2.33
CA PHE A 49 4.82 -4.64 -1.13
C PHE A 49 5.22 -6.05 -1.51
N TYR A 50 6.35 -6.52 -1.00
CA TYR A 50 6.93 -7.80 -1.37
C TYR A 50 7.18 -8.69 -0.15
N ALA A 51 6.93 -9.99 -0.27
CA ALA A 51 7.30 -10.99 0.73
C ALA A 51 8.79 -11.37 0.69
N GLY A 52 9.53 -10.85 -0.29
CA GLY A 52 10.92 -11.14 -0.63
C GLY A 52 11.20 -10.68 -2.07
N THR A 53 12.44 -10.79 -2.55
CA THR A 53 12.90 -10.17 -3.82
C THR A 53 11.95 -10.34 -5.01
N ASP A 54 11.34 -11.52 -5.16
CA ASP A 54 10.53 -11.85 -6.35
C ASP A 54 9.05 -12.16 -6.05
N LYS A 55 8.54 -11.80 -4.85
CA LYS A 55 7.17 -12.13 -4.43
C LYS A 55 6.35 -10.90 -4.11
N LEU A 56 5.74 -10.29 -5.13
CA LEU A 56 4.80 -9.18 -4.96
C LEU A 56 3.54 -9.66 -4.22
N ILE A 57 3.15 -8.95 -3.18
CA ILE A 57 1.91 -9.15 -2.42
C ILE A 57 0.83 -8.23 -2.98
N GLN A 58 1.10 -6.94 -3.00
CA GLN A 58 0.14 -5.92 -3.44
C GLN A 58 0.86 -4.63 -3.83
N THR A 59 0.24 -3.86 -4.71
CA THR A 59 0.66 -2.49 -5.05
C THR A 59 -0.47 -1.53 -4.71
N VAL A 60 -0.13 -0.46 -4.01
CA VAL A 60 -1.07 0.60 -3.60
C VAL A 60 -0.61 1.92 -4.19
N GLY A 61 -1.53 2.71 -4.74
CA GLY A 61 -1.22 3.99 -5.39
C GLY A 61 -2.09 5.12 -4.86
N TYR A 62 -1.48 6.30 -4.71
CA TYR A 62 -2.19 7.56 -4.44
C TYR A 62 -1.66 8.65 -5.38
N TYR A 63 -2.44 9.72 -5.57
CA TYR A 63 -1.97 10.83 -6.37
C TYR A 63 -0.83 11.57 -5.65
N ALA A 64 0.22 11.91 -6.39
CA ALA A 64 1.42 12.56 -5.85
C ALA A 64 1.08 13.90 -5.16
N LYS A 65 0.06 14.61 -5.67
CA LYS A 65 -0.44 15.86 -5.10
C LYS A 65 -0.98 15.72 -3.66
N ASP A 66 -1.42 14.52 -3.28
CA ASP A 66 -2.05 14.25 -1.99
C ASP A 66 -1.01 14.07 -0.86
N LYS A 67 0.28 13.92 -1.20
CA LYS A 67 1.41 13.80 -0.25
C LYS A 67 1.16 12.78 0.87
N VAL A 68 0.67 11.61 0.48
CA VAL A 68 0.28 10.54 1.39
C VAL A 68 1.51 9.91 2.07
N LYS A 69 1.39 9.63 3.37
CA LYS A 69 2.42 8.95 4.19
C LYS A 69 2.42 7.44 3.97
N PHE A 70 3.57 6.80 4.17
CA PHE A 70 3.75 5.36 3.99
C PHE A 70 2.76 4.50 4.79
N SER A 71 2.47 4.88 6.05
CA SER A 71 1.47 4.21 6.90
C SER A 71 0.12 4.02 6.23
N GLN A 72 -0.30 4.98 5.39
CA GLN A 72 -1.55 4.91 4.66
C GLN A 72 -1.49 3.93 3.48
N TYR A 73 -0.33 3.80 2.82
CA TYR A 73 -0.12 2.78 1.78
C TYR A 73 -0.06 1.37 2.39
N ALA A 74 0.52 1.23 3.58
CA ALA A 74 0.68 -0.05 4.27
C ALA A 74 -0.60 -0.52 5.01
N LEU A 75 -1.65 0.32 5.03
CA LEU A 75 -2.86 0.04 5.77
C LEU A 75 -3.56 -1.21 5.21
N GLY A 76 -3.71 -2.24 6.06
CA GLY A 76 -4.37 -3.50 5.70
C GLY A 76 -3.50 -4.48 4.89
N ILE A 77 -2.26 -4.12 4.56
CA ILE A 77 -1.34 -5.04 3.88
C ILE A 77 -0.80 -6.05 4.89
N GLN A 78 -1.02 -7.34 4.62
CA GLN A 78 -0.55 -8.43 5.46
C GLN A 78 0.70 -9.07 4.87
N ALA A 79 1.77 -9.13 5.66
CA ALA A 79 2.95 -9.91 5.32
C ALA A 79 2.68 -11.42 5.55
N PRO A 80 3.26 -12.31 4.74
CA PRO A 80 3.15 -13.75 4.97
C PRO A 80 3.73 -14.16 6.32
N ALA A 81 3.11 -15.15 6.97
CA ALA A 81 3.71 -15.80 8.13
C ALA A 81 4.91 -16.64 7.70
N VAL A 82 6.02 -16.51 8.42
CA VAL A 82 7.23 -17.30 8.21
C VAL A 82 7.49 -18.09 9.49
N GLU A 83 7.60 -19.41 9.38
CA GLU A 83 7.82 -20.28 10.54
C GLU A 83 9.08 -19.87 11.31
N GLY A 84 8.97 -19.82 12.64
CA GLY A 84 10.07 -19.41 13.52
C GLY A 84 10.44 -17.93 13.41
N LYS A 85 9.65 -17.10 12.72
CA LYS A 85 9.94 -15.67 12.55
C LYS A 85 8.74 -14.78 12.86
N ILE A 86 9.04 -13.56 13.32
CA ILE A 86 8.07 -12.51 13.62
C ILE A 86 8.27 -11.38 12.62
N PHE A 87 7.18 -10.96 11.97
CA PHE A 87 7.18 -9.80 11.09
C PHE A 87 7.47 -8.52 11.90
N THR A 88 8.43 -7.74 11.45
CA THR A 88 8.85 -6.52 12.15
C THR A 88 8.53 -5.22 11.42
N GLY A 89 8.02 -5.31 10.20
CA GLY A 89 7.67 -4.14 9.38
C GLY A 89 8.11 -4.28 7.94
N TRP A 90 7.95 -3.20 7.18
CA TRP A 90 8.37 -3.09 5.80
C TRP A 90 9.69 -2.34 5.72
N GLY A 91 10.60 -2.79 4.87
CA GLY A 91 11.91 -2.18 4.66
C GLY A 91 12.24 -1.96 3.20
N PHE A 92 13.15 -1.03 2.93
CA PHE A 92 13.84 -0.99 1.65
C PHE A 92 14.94 -2.05 1.67
N ALA A 93 15.00 -2.86 0.60
CA ALA A 93 16.15 -3.70 0.37
C ALA A 93 17.31 -2.79 -0.05
N SER A 94 18.22 -2.49 0.88
CA SER A 94 19.46 -1.80 0.57
C SER A 94 20.57 -2.82 0.33
N ASN A 95 21.62 -2.42 -0.38
CA ASN A 95 22.82 -3.24 -0.64
C ASN A 95 23.52 -3.67 0.67
N ASP A 96 23.21 -2.99 1.79
CA ASP A 96 23.84 -3.12 3.10
C ASP A 96 22.88 -3.68 4.17
N GLY A 97 21.69 -4.14 3.79
CA GLY A 97 20.70 -4.77 4.68
C GLY A 97 19.29 -4.17 4.64
N ASP A 98 18.36 -4.82 5.33
CA ASP A 98 16.95 -4.43 5.41
C ASP A 98 16.79 -3.12 6.21
N VAL A 99 16.60 -1.99 5.51
CA VAL A 99 16.40 -0.67 6.14
C VAL A 99 14.92 -0.46 6.40
N PRO A 100 14.45 -0.37 7.66
CA PRO A 100 13.02 -0.19 7.95
C PRO A 100 12.50 1.14 7.39
N VAL A 101 11.31 1.10 6.80
CA VAL A 101 10.62 2.31 6.32
C VAL A 101 9.93 2.99 7.48
N ASP A 102 10.17 4.30 7.64
CA ASP A 102 9.44 5.13 8.60
C ASP A 102 7.95 5.25 8.18
N PRO A 103 6.99 4.82 9.02
CA PRO A 103 5.55 4.94 8.74
C PRO A 103 5.05 6.36 8.47
N ASP A 104 5.74 7.37 8.97
CA ASP A 104 5.38 8.78 8.78
C ASP A 104 6.02 9.42 7.55
N MET A 105 6.89 8.69 6.84
CA MET A 105 7.56 9.19 5.65
C MET A 105 6.57 9.41 4.51
N VAL A 106 6.63 10.59 3.90
CA VAL A 106 5.81 10.91 2.72
C VAL A 106 6.38 10.18 1.50
N VAL A 107 5.51 9.49 0.77
CA VAL A 107 5.88 8.79 -0.46
C VAL A 107 5.97 9.80 -1.60
N THR A 108 7.20 10.09 -2.02
CA THR A 108 7.52 11.11 -3.06
C THR A 108 7.78 10.51 -4.44
N GLY A 109 7.65 9.19 -4.59
CA GLY A 109 7.84 8.48 -5.85
C GLY A 109 7.43 7.02 -5.71
N ASN A 110 7.78 6.21 -6.70
CA ASN A 110 7.46 4.78 -6.66
C ASN A 110 8.44 4.03 -5.76
N TRP A 111 7.91 3.26 -4.82
CA TRP A 111 8.69 2.49 -3.85
C TRP A 111 8.46 0.99 -4.02
N ALA A 112 9.51 0.22 -3.75
CA ALA A 112 9.45 -1.21 -3.53
C ALA A 112 9.89 -1.49 -2.10
N VAL A 113 9.03 -2.13 -1.32
CA VAL A 113 9.28 -2.44 0.09
C VAL A 113 9.09 -3.92 0.36
N TYR A 114 9.90 -4.46 1.25
CA TYR A 114 10.02 -5.88 1.52
C TYR A 114 9.67 -6.19 2.96
N ALA A 115 9.01 -7.31 3.19
CA ALA A 115 8.67 -7.76 4.52
C ALA A 115 9.93 -8.12 5.29
N MET A 116 10.12 -7.47 6.45
CA MET A 116 11.23 -7.74 7.35
C MET A 116 10.78 -8.66 8.47
N TYR A 117 11.69 -9.53 8.90
CA TYR A 117 11.43 -10.51 9.93
C TYR A 117 12.60 -10.61 10.91
N LYS A 118 12.30 -10.96 12.16
CA LYS A 118 13.27 -11.39 13.17
C LYS A 118 12.93 -12.78 13.66
N ASP A 119 13.92 -13.50 14.20
CA ASP A 119 13.67 -14.81 14.77
C ASP A 119 12.71 -14.71 15.96
N ALA A 120 11.78 -15.65 16.04
CA ALA A 120 10.91 -15.79 17.20
C ALA A 120 11.76 -16.21 18.41
N PRO A 121 11.42 -15.77 19.63
CA PRO A 121 12.08 -16.24 20.83
C PRO A 121 12.04 -17.77 20.89
N THR A 122 13.19 -18.42 21.09
CA THR A 122 13.23 -19.84 21.42
C THR A 122 12.79 -20.03 22.87
N ASP A 123 11.78 -20.86 23.08
CA ASP A 123 11.41 -21.36 24.41
C ASP A 123 12.48 -22.37 24.87
N ASP A 124 13.65 -21.88 25.29
CA ASP A 124 14.73 -22.73 25.85
C ASP A 124 14.48 -23.09 27.33
N SER A 125 13.21 -23.10 27.76
CA SER A 125 12.82 -23.53 29.11
C SER A 125 12.44 -25.02 29.15
N LYS A 126 13.29 -25.90 28.61
CA LYS A 126 13.42 -27.28 29.09
C LYS A 126 14.65 -27.36 29.98
N LYS A 127 14.45 -27.01 31.26
CA LYS A 127 15.38 -27.39 32.31
C LYS A 127 15.31 -28.91 32.45
N ASP A 128 16.31 -29.56 31.90
CA ASP A 128 16.55 -31.00 31.96
C ASP A 128 16.96 -31.37 33.39
N ASP A 129 15.98 -31.50 34.29
CA ASP A 129 16.21 -32.09 35.62
C ASP A 129 16.00 -33.62 35.55
N SER A 130 16.71 -34.27 34.62
CA SER A 130 16.89 -35.72 34.61
C SER A 130 17.89 -36.11 35.70
N LYS A 131 17.41 -36.28 36.94
CA LYS A 131 18.18 -36.96 38.01
C LYS A 131 17.65 -38.39 38.19
N PRO A 132 18.45 -39.45 37.93
CA PRO A 132 18.02 -40.81 38.23
C PRO A 132 18.41 -41.14 39.69
N ALA A 133 17.46 -41.66 40.47
CA ALA A 133 17.77 -42.47 41.65
C ALA A 133 16.62 -43.45 41.94
N ASP A 134 17.02 -44.63 42.38
CA ASP A 134 16.42 -45.94 42.17
C ASP A 134 15.74 -46.52 43.44
N THR A 135 14.86 -47.51 43.23
CA THR A 135 14.27 -48.51 44.18
C THR A 135 13.23 -47.99 45.22
N THR A 136 12.03 -48.56 45.46
CA THR A 136 11.59 -49.98 45.63
C THR A 136 10.03 -50.17 45.60
N LYS A 137 9.58 -51.32 45.05
CA LYS A 137 8.33 -52.17 45.25
C LYS A 137 6.91 -51.57 45.14
N LYS A 138 6.08 -51.97 44.14
CA LYS A 138 5.08 -53.10 44.04
C LYS A 138 3.85 -52.96 44.99
N ASN A 139 2.57 -53.05 44.60
CA ASN A 139 1.86 -53.96 43.67
C ASN A 139 0.49 -53.38 43.18
N ASP A 140 0.15 -53.72 41.93
CA ASP A 140 -1.14 -54.15 41.34
C ASP A 140 -2.50 -53.52 41.72
N THR A 141 -3.20 -52.93 40.74
CA THR A 141 -4.53 -53.39 40.27
C THR A 141 -4.93 -52.76 38.93
N LYS A 142 -5.41 -53.63 38.05
CA LYS A 142 -5.90 -53.48 36.68
C LYS A 142 -7.22 -52.68 36.61
N SER A 143 -7.33 -51.66 35.74
CA SER A 143 -8.60 -51.33 35.08
C SER A 143 -8.40 -50.43 33.85
N ASN A 144 -8.70 -50.99 32.68
CA ASN A 144 -8.97 -50.25 31.45
C ASN A 144 -10.42 -49.78 31.50
N THR A 145 -10.70 -48.47 31.38
CA THR A 145 -11.93 -48.01 30.72
C THR A 145 -11.76 -46.61 30.15
N LYS A 146 -11.81 -46.57 28.82
CA LYS A 146 -12.02 -45.43 27.91
C LYS A 146 -13.15 -44.52 28.42
N LYS A 147 -12.87 -43.23 28.67
CA LYS A 147 -13.92 -42.23 28.93
C LYS A 147 -13.89 -41.13 27.86
N THR A 148 -14.75 -41.32 26.86
CA THR A 148 -15.28 -40.24 26.02
C THR A 148 -16.15 -39.33 26.90
N VAL A 149 -15.89 -38.03 26.95
CA VAL A 149 -16.90 -37.02 27.29
C VAL A 149 -16.76 -35.86 26.32
N ALA A 150 -17.77 -35.73 25.46
CA ALA A 150 -18.00 -34.56 24.64
C ALA A 150 -18.53 -33.41 25.49
N GLN A 151 -17.99 -32.19 25.30
CA GLN A 151 -18.66 -30.94 25.67
C GLN A 151 -18.62 -29.94 24.51
N LYS A 152 -19.65 -30.08 23.66
CA LYS A 152 -20.54 -29.04 23.11
C LYS A 152 -20.11 -27.55 23.23
N ILE A 153 -19.71 -26.98 22.08
CA ILE A 153 -20.07 -25.66 21.50
C ILE A 153 -20.03 -24.41 22.40
N LYS A 154 -19.18 -23.42 22.04
CA LYS A 154 -19.63 -22.04 21.79
C LYS A 154 -18.91 -21.43 20.58
N LYS A 155 -19.70 -21.20 19.53
CA LYS A 155 -19.48 -20.20 18.48
C LYS A 155 -19.40 -18.83 19.15
N ALA A 156 -18.25 -18.17 19.07
CA ALA A 156 -18.15 -16.75 19.43
C ALA A 156 -18.40 -15.91 18.17
N VAL A 157 -19.58 -15.31 18.15
CA VAL A 157 -19.92 -14.14 17.34
C VAL A 157 -19.13 -12.95 17.89
N LEU A 158 -18.53 -12.20 16.97
CA LEU A 158 -18.32 -10.74 16.97
C LEU A 158 -18.12 -10.06 18.34
N GLY A 159 -16.86 -9.76 18.65
CA GLY A 159 -16.48 -8.61 19.46
C GLY A 159 -15.96 -7.51 18.53
N ASN A 160 -16.84 -6.61 18.14
CA ASN A 160 -16.55 -5.36 17.46
C ASN A 160 -16.21 -4.28 18.51
N THR A 161 -15.03 -3.65 18.40
CA THR A 161 -14.73 -2.26 18.79
C THR A 161 -13.28 -1.96 18.35
N GLY A 162 -12.97 -1.00 17.50
CA GLY A 162 -13.83 0.06 16.98
C GLY A 162 -13.21 0.90 15.86
N ALA A 163 -13.93 1.99 15.59
CA ALA A 163 -13.68 3.07 14.64
C ALA A 163 -14.10 2.83 13.18
N THR A 164 -15.42 2.78 12.98
CA THR A 164 -16.06 3.28 11.76
C THR A 164 -15.87 4.80 11.70
N VAL A 165 -15.07 5.29 10.77
CA VAL A 165 -15.15 6.69 10.31
C VAL A 165 -14.98 6.70 8.80
N GLY A 166 -16.01 7.20 8.11
CA GLY A 166 -15.91 7.90 6.83
C GLY A 166 -15.45 7.07 5.62
N GLY A 167 -16.37 6.87 4.67
CA GLY A 167 -16.12 6.07 3.48
C GLY A 167 -14.92 6.52 2.66
N VAL A 168 -14.10 5.55 2.28
CA VAL A 168 -13.27 5.59 1.08
C VAL A 168 -13.42 4.22 0.44
N ALA A 169 -14.06 4.18 -0.74
CA ALA A 169 -14.08 2.98 -1.57
C ALA A 169 -12.64 2.70 -2.02
N VAL A 170 -12.00 1.72 -1.40
CA VAL A 170 -10.71 1.19 -1.86
C VAL A 170 -10.99 0.42 -3.14
N PHE A 171 -10.74 1.05 -4.29
CA PHE A 171 -10.72 0.37 -5.57
C PHE A 171 -9.43 -0.42 -5.69
N ALA A 172 -9.50 -1.72 -5.41
CA ALA A 172 -8.44 -2.66 -5.81
C ALA A 172 -8.46 -2.77 -7.34
N VAL A 173 -7.50 -2.13 -8.02
CA VAL A 173 -7.26 -2.39 -9.45
C VAL A 173 -6.51 -3.72 -9.55
N LEU A 174 -7.25 -4.81 -9.72
CA LEU A 174 -6.71 -6.09 -10.16
C LEU A 174 -6.40 -5.98 -11.66
N ALA A 175 -5.22 -5.50 -12.02
CA ALA A 175 -4.70 -5.65 -13.37
C ALA A 175 -4.19 -7.08 -13.56
N LEU A 176 -5.07 -7.98 -13.99
CA LEU A 176 -4.67 -9.21 -14.69
C LEU A 176 -4.44 -8.87 -16.17
N LEU A 177 -3.48 -9.58 -16.80
CA LEU A 177 -3.10 -9.60 -18.23
C LEU A 177 -1.98 -8.60 -18.61
N GLY A 178 -0.85 -8.96 -19.21
CA GLY A 178 -0.31 -10.24 -19.64
C GLY A 178 1.05 -9.99 -20.32
N PHE A 179 2.14 -10.62 -19.84
CA PHE A 179 3.43 -10.53 -20.53
C PHE A 179 3.44 -11.50 -21.71
N ALA A 180 3.23 -10.96 -22.93
CA ALA A 180 3.60 -11.65 -24.15
C ALA A 180 5.13 -11.68 -24.25
N GLY A 181 5.72 -12.86 -24.04
CA GLY A 181 7.15 -13.07 -24.22
C GLY A 181 7.54 -12.90 -25.68
N ILE A 182 8.31 -11.86 -26.00
CA ILE A 182 9.03 -11.77 -27.27
C ILE A 182 10.28 -12.65 -27.13
N THR A 183 10.17 -13.92 -27.52
CA THR A 183 11.35 -14.77 -27.73
C THR A 183 11.99 -14.35 -29.05
N VAL A 184 13.05 -13.53 -29.00
CA VAL A 184 13.90 -13.31 -30.18
C VAL A 184 14.76 -14.55 -30.38
N LEU A 185 14.36 -15.39 -31.33
CA LEU A 185 15.13 -16.54 -31.79
C LEU A 185 16.36 -16.04 -32.55
N ARG A 186 17.53 -16.13 -31.94
CA ARG A 186 18.83 -15.81 -32.55
C ARG A 186 19.16 -16.91 -33.57
N LYS A 187 18.86 -16.69 -34.85
CA LYS A 187 19.24 -17.60 -35.93
C LYS A 187 20.76 -17.52 -36.14
N ARG A 188 21.48 -18.60 -35.82
CA ARG A 188 22.82 -18.87 -36.36
C ARG A 188 22.67 -19.88 -37.49
N ALA A 189 22.89 -19.44 -38.72
CA ALA A 189 23.34 -20.23 -39.87
C ALA A 189 23.81 -19.22 -40.93
#